data_AF-A0A2P5BLC8-F1
#
_entry.id   AF-A0A2P5BLC8-F1
#
_cell.length_a   1.000
_cell.length_b   1.000
_cell.length_c   1.000
_cell.angle_alpha   90.00
_cell.angle_beta   90.00
_cell.angle_gamma   90.00
#
_symmetry.space_group_name_H-M   'P 1'
#
loop_
_entity.id
_entity.type
_entity.pdbx_description
1 polymer ?
#
loop_
_entity_poly.entity_id
_entity_poly.type
_entity_poly.pdbx_seq_one_letter_code
_entity_poly.pdbx_strand_id
1 'polypeptide(L)'
;MGNKAGNSLPLMLSLLLLAFLALVTKSNGAGQIVVYWGQNGGEGTLTSTPLGSAVLDGIDFDIEKGGAHYPALAQRLSEYSQKGKKFYLSAAPQCPFPDQHLNGALSTGLFDYVLIQFYNNEQCEYKASNPNAFKSSWTKWTTSIKAKKFFVGLPASPSAAGSGYVQPSDLKSGVLPFVKRSSNYGGVMLYDRYADEQTKYSSQIKGSV
;
A
#
# COMPACT_ATOMS: atom_id res chain seq x y z
N MET A 1 -44.47 54.49 11.35
CA MET A 1 -43.14 54.02 11.81
C MET A 1 -43.26 52.56 12.21
N GLY A 2 -42.94 51.63 11.31
CA GLY A 2 -42.98 50.19 11.60
C GLY A 2 -41.61 49.60 11.32
N ASN A 3 -40.83 49.31 12.37
CA ASN A 3 -39.56 48.60 12.26
C ASN A 3 -39.86 47.15 11.88
N LYS A 4 -39.58 46.78 10.62
CA LYS A 4 -39.53 45.37 10.22
C LYS A 4 -38.27 44.76 10.84
N ALA A 5 -38.46 43.96 11.88
CA ALA A 5 -37.41 43.08 12.38
C ALA A 5 -36.99 42.14 11.25
N GLY A 6 -35.75 42.25 10.79
CA GLY A 6 -35.19 41.37 9.77
C GLY A 6 -35.13 39.95 10.30
N ASN A 7 -35.74 39.01 9.58
CA ASN A 7 -35.67 37.56 9.84
C ASN A 7 -34.22 37.09 9.70
N SER A 8 -33.45 37.14 10.78
CA SER A 8 -32.06 36.66 10.87
C SER A 8 -31.94 35.16 11.11
N LEU A 9 -33.07 34.49 11.37
CA LEU A 9 -33.15 33.06 11.68
C LEU A 9 -32.56 32.12 10.60
N PRO A 10 -32.83 32.30 9.28
CA PRO A 10 -32.25 31.43 8.26
C PRO A 10 -30.75 31.66 8.05
N LEU A 11 -30.25 32.88 8.32
CA LEU A 11 -28.83 33.20 8.25
C LEU A 11 -28.07 32.59 9.44
N MET A 12 -28.68 32.58 10.64
CA MET A 12 -28.12 31.91 11.80
C MET A 12 -28.08 30.39 11.62
N LEU A 13 -29.12 29.78 11.04
CA LEU A 13 -29.14 28.34 10.78
C LEU A 13 -28.04 27.91 9.78
N SER A 14 -27.79 28.70 8.73
CA SER A 14 -26.75 28.38 7.75
C SER A 14 -25.34 28.52 8.34
N LEU A 15 -25.10 29.54 9.15
CA LEU A 15 -23.85 29.73 9.90
C LEU A 15 -23.60 28.60 10.92
N LEU A 16 -24.64 28.15 11.62
CA LEU A 16 -24.57 27.01 12.54
C LEU A 16 -24.27 25.70 11.79
N LEU A 17 -24.87 25.48 10.61
CA LEU A 17 -24.62 24.30 9.78
C LEU A 17 -23.17 24.27 9.24
N LEU A 18 -22.67 25.42 8.78
CA LEU A 18 -21.29 25.60 8.34
C LEU A 18 -20.28 25.40 9.49
N ALA A 19 -20.59 25.92 10.68
CA ALA A 19 -19.78 25.71 11.87
C ALA A 19 -19.79 24.24 12.32
N PHE A 20 -20.93 23.54 12.23
CA PHE A 20 -21.02 22.10 12.47
C PHE A 20 -20.21 21.31 11.44
N LEU A 21 -20.28 21.65 10.16
CA LEU A 21 -19.47 21.00 9.11
C LEU A 21 -17.96 21.23 9.34
N ALA A 22 -17.57 22.42 9.79
CA ALA A 22 -16.19 22.74 10.19
C ALA A 22 -15.75 22.02 11.47
N LEU A 23 -16.69 21.69 12.37
CA LEU A 23 -16.40 20.88 13.57
C LEU A 23 -16.25 19.39 13.22
N VAL A 24 -17.07 18.87 12.31
CA VAL A 24 -17.02 17.48 11.85
C VAL A 24 -15.76 17.19 11.03
N THR A 25 -15.18 18.20 10.37
CA THR A 25 -13.90 18.08 9.65
C THR A 25 -12.67 18.14 10.55
N LYS A 26 -12.81 18.49 11.83
CA LYS A 26 -11.74 18.43 12.85
C LYS A 26 -11.84 17.16 13.69
N SER A 27 -11.86 15.99 13.06
CA SER A 27 -11.43 14.79 13.77
C SER A 27 -9.89 14.83 13.89
N ASN A 28 -9.39 15.33 15.02
CA ASN A 28 -7.97 15.24 15.39
C ASN A 28 -7.55 13.79 15.74
N GLY A 29 -8.23 12.77 15.20
CA GLY A 29 -8.02 11.36 15.49
C GLY A 29 -6.79 10.74 14.80
N ALA A 30 -6.00 11.54 14.08
CA ALA A 30 -4.66 11.14 13.71
C ALA A 30 -3.76 11.35 14.93
N GLY A 31 -3.60 10.30 15.75
CA GLY A 31 -2.54 10.25 16.76
C GLY A 31 -1.22 10.73 16.14
N GLN A 32 -0.46 11.53 16.88
CA GLN A 32 0.87 11.92 16.44
C GLN A 32 1.64 10.64 16.09
N ILE A 33 2.18 10.56 14.87
CA ILE A 33 3.27 9.60 14.63
C ILE A 33 4.41 10.08 15.51
N VAL A 34 4.63 9.38 16.62
CA VAL A 34 5.88 9.50 17.35
C VAL A 34 6.90 8.75 16.52
N VAL A 35 7.67 9.49 15.72
CA VAL A 35 8.92 8.99 15.18
C VAL A 35 9.85 8.91 16.38
N TYR A 36 10.06 7.72 16.94
CA TYR A 36 10.83 7.49 18.17
C TYR A 36 12.33 7.82 18.05
N TRP A 37 12.76 8.44 16.95
CA TRP A 37 14.14 8.74 16.68
C TRP A 37 14.28 10.12 16.01
N GLY A 38 14.91 11.05 16.72
CA GLY A 38 15.43 12.32 16.20
C GLY A 38 14.53 13.55 16.40
N GLN A 39 13.62 13.56 17.38
CA GLN A 39 12.72 14.70 17.64
C GLN A 39 13.09 15.58 18.83
N ASN A 40 13.86 15.08 19.81
CA ASN A 40 14.23 15.87 20.99
C ASN A 40 15.74 16.03 21.14
N GLY A 41 16.19 17.17 21.69
CA GLY A 41 17.62 17.51 21.85
C GLY A 41 18.44 16.61 22.79
N GLY A 42 17.82 15.57 23.38
CA GLY A 42 18.48 14.50 24.12
C GLY A 42 18.51 13.15 23.39
N GLU A 43 17.94 13.07 22.19
CA GLU A 43 17.98 11.88 21.35
C GLU A 43 19.31 11.85 20.57
N GLY A 44 19.88 10.66 20.41
CA GLY A 44 21.20 10.47 19.81
C GLY A 44 21.33 11.06 18.41
N THR A 45 22.57 11.17 17.94
CA THR A 45 22.89 11.61 16.57
C THR A 45 22.27 10.70 15.50
N LEU A 46 22.20 11.14 14.23
CA LEU A 46 21.76 10.28 13.12
C LEU A 46 22.57 8.97 13.02
N THR A 47 23.84 8.98 13.44
CA THR A 47 24.68 7.77 13.52
C THR A 47 24.26 6.79 14.61
N SER A 48 23.40 7.22 15.54
CA SER A 48 22.84 6.39 16.60
C SER A 48 21.54 5.70 16.19
N THR A 49 21.00 5.95 15.00
CA THR A 49 19.78 5.27 14.53
C THR A 49 20.07 3.80 14.17
N PRO A 50 19.06 2.92 14.13
CA PRO A 50 19.26 1.48 13.88
C PRO A 50 19.98 1.13 12.57
N LEU A 51 19.90 2.01 11.56
CA LEU A 51 20.54 1.82 10.26
C LEU A 51 21.71 2.79 10.03
N GLY A 52 22.20 3.43 11.10
CA GLY A 52 23.26 4.45 11.02
C GLY A 52 22.83 5.68 10.24
N SER A 53 23.74 6.31 9.49
CA SER A 53 23.44 7.53 8.73
C SER A 53 22.71 7.29 7.41
N ALA A 54 22.18 6.08 7.17
CA ALA A 54 21.50 5.75 5.92
C ALA A 54 20.17 6.53 5.78
N VAL A 55 19.89 6.99 4.57
CA VAL A 55 18.61 7.62 4.22
C VAL A 55 17.85 6.66 3.31
N LEU A 56 16.81 6.03 3.84
CA LEU A 56 15.94 5.14 3.06
C LEU A 56 15.11 5.94 2.04
N ASP A 57 14.79 5.29 0.93
CA ASP A 57 13.99 5.90 -0.13
C ASP A 57 12.50 5.90 0.18
N GLY A 58 12.03 5.04 1.08
CA GLY A 58 10.62 4.89 1.39
C GLY A 58 10.32 3.90 2.50
N ILE A 59 9.03 3.66 2.71
CA ILE A 59 8.50 2.69 3.68
C ILE A 59 7.50 1.77 2.98
N ASP A 60 7.65 0.48 3.24
CA ASP A 60 6.75 -0.57 2.78
C ASP A 60 5.78 -0.97 3.91
N PHE A 61 4.51 -1.05 3.59
CA PHE A 61 3.45 -1.48 4.50
C PHE A 61 3.15 -2.96 4.23
N ASP A 62 3.85 -3.82 4.96
CA ASP A 62 3.58 -5.26 5.04
C ASP A 62 2.80 -5.55 6.33
N ILE A 63 1.49 -5.27 6.29
CA ILE A 63 0.61 -5.30 7.46
C ILE A 63 -0.33 -6.49 7.38
N GLU A 64 0.04 -7.55 8.10
CA GLU A 64 -0.72 -8.82 8.12
C GLU A 64 -1.65 -8.95 9.33
N LYS A 65 -1.51 -8.07 10.32
CA LYS A 65 -2.31 -8.01 11.55
C LYS A 65 -2.33 -6.58 12.09
N GLY A 66 -3.43 -6.15 12.72
CA GLY A 66 -3.49 -4.85 13.38
C GLY A 66 -4.85 -4.15 13.28
N GLY A 67 -4.85 -2.83 13.47
CA GLY A 67 -6.05 -1.98 13.60
C GLY A 67 -6.24 -0.95 12.47
N ALA A 68 -7.12 0.02 12.68
CA ALA A 68 -7.66 0.89 11.61
C ALA A 68 -6.81 2.12 11.24
N HIS A 69 -5.62 2.31 11.82
CA HIS A 69 -4.90 3.61 11.75
C HIS A 69 -3.89 3.76 10.60
N TYR A 70 -3.70 2.72 9.77
CA TYR A 70 -2.80 2.76 8.62
C TYR A 70 -3.12 3.86 7.57
N PRO A 71 -4.38 4.29 7.34
CA PRO A 71 -4.65 5.43 6.46
C PRO A 71 -4.05 6.74 6.99
N ALA A 72 -4.18 6.98 8.30
CA ALA A 72 -3.60 8.15 8.95
C ALA A 72 -2.07 8.11 8.90
N LEU A 73 -1.47 6.92 9.10
CA LEU A 73 -0.03 6.71 8.97
C LEU A 73 0.47 7.07 7.55
N ALA A 74 -0.20 6.56 6.51
CA ALA A 74 0.14 6.86 5.11
C ALA A 74 0.03 8.36 4.80
N GLN A 75 -1.04 9.02 5.26
CA GLN A 75 -1.23 10.47 5.09
C GLN A 75 -0.07 11.26 5.70
N ARG A 76 0.26 10.99 6.96
CA ARG A 76 1.34 11.71 7.64
C ARG A 76 2.72 11.43 7.07
N LEU A 77 3.01 10.21 6.62
CA LEU A 77 4.26 9.93 5.90
C LEU A 77 4.34 10.69 4.57
N SER A 78 3.22 10.79 3.84
CA SER A 78 3.18 11.52 2.57
C SER A 78 3.42 13.03 2.72
N GLU A 79 3.09 13.62 3.87
CA GLU A 79 3.37 15.03 4.18
C GLU A 79 4.89 15.31 4.26
N TYR A 80 5.72 14.32 4.62
CA TYR A 80 7.17 14.48 4.61
C TYR A 80 7.76 14.53 3.20
N SER A 81 7.16 13.81 2.23
CA SER A 81 7.56 13.90 0.82
C SER A 81 7.38 15.30 0.23
N GLN A 82 6.45 16.10 0.78
CA GLN A 82 6.15 17.45 0.31
C GLN A 82 7.17 18.50 0.78
N LYS A 83 8.05 18.16 1.73
CA LYS A 83 9.00 19.09 2.35
C LYS A 83 10.43 19.02 1.77
N GLY A 84 10.63 18.29 0.68
CA GLY A 84 11.93 18.23 0.00
C GLY A 84 12.11 16.98 -0.85
N LYS A 85 12.84 15.98 -0.31
CA LYS A 85 13.13 14.73 -1.02
C LYS A 85 11.88 13.87 -1.11
N LYS A 86 11.57 13.38 -2.31
CA LYS A 86 10.50 12.40 -2.51
C LYS A 86 10.77 11.17 -1.65
N PHE A 87 9.79 10.79 -0.86
CA PHE A 87 9.76 9.57 -0.07
C PHE A 87 8.67 8.66 -0.62
N TYR A 88 9.03 7.41 -0.92
CA TYR A 88 8.16 6.43 -1.55
C TYR A 88 7.31 5.69 -0.53
N LEU A 89 6.05 5.45 -0.88
CA LEU A 89 5.19 4.54 -0.12
C LEU A 89 4.88 3.31 -0.95
N SER A 90 5.12 2.14 -0.38
CA SER A 90 4.69 0.87 -0.94
C SER A 90 3.88 0.06 0.06
N ALA A 91 3.10 -0.89 -0.44
CA ALA A 91 2.28 -1.77 0.37
C ALA A 91 2.27 -3.18 -0.22
N ALA A 92 2.30 -4.18 0.64
CA ALA A 92 2.23 -5.59 0.28
C ALA A 92 0.91 -6.21 0.77
N PRO A 93 -0.25 -5.89 0.16
CA PRO A 93 -1.51 -6.53 0.55
C PRO A 93 -1.56 -8.01 0.16
N GLN A 94 -2.39 -8.77 0.84
CA GLN A 94 -2.75 -10.11 0.38
C GLN A 94 -3.57 -10.03 -0.92
N CYS A 95 -3.57 -11.10 -1.72
CA CYS A 95 -4.33 -11.11 -2.98
C CYS A 95 -5.87 -11.05 -2.87
N PRO A 96 -6.55 -11.44 -1.78
CA PRO A 96 -7.98 -11.23 -1.64
C PRO A 96 -8.30 -9.73 -1.67
N PHE A 97 -9.29 -9.34 -2.48
CA PHE A 97 -9.68 -7.94 -2.60
C PHE A 97 -11.09 -7.72 -2.00
N PRO A 98 -11.29 -6.68 -1.16
CA PRO A 98 -10.28 -5.76 -0.63
C PRO A 98 -9.40 -6.42 0.44
N ASP A 99 -8.18 -5.91 0.62
CA ASP A 99 -7.30 -6.34 1.70
C ASP A 99 -7.85 -5.94 3.08
N GLN A 100 -7.80 -6.85 4.05
CA GLN A 100 -8.42 -6.66 5.36
C GLN A 100 -7.78 -5.53 6.19
N HIS A 101 -6.47 -5.30 6.03
CA HIS A 101 -5.71 -4.38 6.87
C HIS A 101 -5.31 -3.10 6.14
N LEU A 102 -5.01 -3.20 4.85
CA LEU A 102 -4.44 -2.15 4.05
C LEU A 102 -5.46 -1.43 3.17
N ASN A 103 -6.68 -1.93 2.99
CA ASN A 103 -7.65 -1.30 2.07
C ASN A 103 -7.90 0.17 2.39
N GLY A 104 -8.02 0.53 3.67
CA GLY A 104 -8.17 1.93 4.07
C GLY A 104 -6.96 2.79 3.69
N ALA A 105 -5.74 2.27 3.85
CA ALA A 105 -4.52 2.98 3.50
C ALA A 105 -4.37 3.12 1.98
N LEU A 106 -4.58 2.03 1.24
CA LEU A 106 -4.52 2.01 -0.22
C LEU A 106 -5.57 2.92 -0.87
N SER A 107 -6.76 3.05 -0.25
CA SER A 107 -7.82 3.95 -0.72
C SER A 107 -7.47 5.44 -0.64
N THR A 108 -6.40 5.82 0.08
CA THR A 108 -5.89 7.20 0.09
C THR A 108 -5.27 7.60 -1.26
N GLY A 109 -4.85 6.63 -2.09
CA GLY A 109 -4.18 6.87 -3.36
C GLY A 109 -2.76 7.45 -3.22
N LEU A 110 -2.15 7.33 -2.03
CA LEU A 110 -0.82 7.85 -1.72
C LEU A 110 0.33 6.89 -2.05
N PHE A 111 0.03 5.61 -2.28
CA PHE A 111 1.04 4.58 -2.52
C PHE A 111 1.59 4.64 -3.95
N ASP A 112 2.91 4.67 -4.08
CA ASP A 112 3.60 4.57 -5.36
C ASP A 112 3.53 3.14 -5.91
N TYR A 113 3.76 2.15 -5.05
CA TYR A 113 3.91 0.74 -5.44
C TYR A 113 2.99 -0.17 -4.62
N VAL A 114 2.36 -1.15 -5.28
CA VAL A 114 1.55 -2.18 -4.60
C VAL A 114 2.07 -3.56 -5.00
N LEU A 115 2.60 -4.31 -4.03
CA LEU A 115 3.24 -5.61 -4.20
C LEU A 115 2.31 -6.72 -3.72
N ILE A 116 1.30 -7.06 -4.52
CA ILE A 116 0.21 -7.95 -4.12
C ILE A 116 0.74 -9.38 -3.90
N GLN A 117 0.53 -9.95 -2.72
CA GLN A 117 0.98 -11.29 -2.36
C GLN A 117 0.02 -12.36 -2.94
N PHE A 118 0.38 -12.96 -4.08
CA PHE A 118 -0.40 -14.00 -4.75
C PHE A 118 -0.04 -15.41 -4.27
N TYR A 119 0.04 -15.59 -2.95
CA TYR A 119 0.35 -16.84 -2.27
C TYR A 119 -0.37 -16.95 -0.92
N ASN A 120 -0.37 -18.14 -0.31
CA ASN A 120 -1.11 -18.48 0.92
C ASN A 120 -2.63 -18.23 0.84
N ASN A 121 -3.18 -18.10 -0.38
CA ASN A 121 -4.54 -17.67 -0.62
C ASN A 121 -5.09 -18.35 -1.88
N GLU A 122 -5.57 -19.58 -1.73
CA GLU A 122 -6.04 -20.43 -2.84
C GLU A 122 -7.09 -19.79 -3.75
N GLN A 123 -7.87 -18.85 -3.21
CA GLN A 123 -8.91 -18.09 -3.88
C GLN A 123 -8.39 -17.09 -4.92
N CYS A 124 -7.10 -16.74 -4.91
CA CYS A 124 -6.52 -15.73 -5.80
C CYS A 124 -5.07 -15.98 -6.22
N GLU A 125 -4.37 -16.96 -5.64
CA GLU A 125 -3.07 -17.40 -6.15
C GLU A 125 -3.17 -17.97 -7.58
N TYR A 126 -2.04 -18.01 -8.28
CA TYR A 126 -2.00 -18.57 -9.63
C TYR A 126 -1.96 -20.10 -9.60
N LYS A 127 -2.89 -20.73 -10.32
CA LYS A 127 -2.92 -22.16 -10.59
C LYS A 127 -2.97 -22.37 -12.11
N ALA A 128 -2.03 -23.11 -12.69
CA ALA A 128 -1.98 -23.35 -14.13
C ALA A 128 -3.24 -24.03 -14.68
N SER A 129 -3.85 -24.91 -13.87
CA SER A 129 -5.12 -25.60 -14.19
C SER A 129 -6.32 -24.66 -14.22
N ASN A 130 -6.29 -23.54 -13.48
CA ASN A 130 -7.36 -22.56 -13.45
C ASN A 130 -6.81 -21.15 -13.13
N PRO A 131 -6.32 -20.41 -14.14
CA PRO A 131 -5.70 -19.11 -13.92
C PRO A 131 -6.73 -17.99 -13.68
N ASN A 132 -8.04 -18.26 -13.77
CA ASN A 132 -9.07 -17.24 -13.75
C ASN A 132 -9.19 -16.52 -12.39
N ALA A 133 -8.91 -17.22 -11.29
CA ALA A 133 -8.89 -16.65 -9.94
C ALA A 133 -7.84 -15.54 -9.82
N PHE A 134 -6.59 -15.86 -10.15
CA PHE A 134 -5.48 -14.91 -10.24
C PHE A 134 -5.80 -13.74 -11.18
N LYS A 135 -6.24 -14.03 -12.40
CA LYS A 135 -6.56 -13.01 -13.42
C LYS A 135 -7.63 -12.03 -12.93
N SER A 136 -8.66 -12.54 -12.26
CA SER A 136 -9.75 -11.74 -11.70
C SER A 136 -9.26 -10.87 -10.55
N SER A 137 -8.43 -11.41 -9.65
CA SER A 137 -7.85 -10.65 -8.54
C SER A 137 -6.90 -9.55 -9.06
N TRP A 138 -5.96 -9.88 -9.97
CA TRP A 138 -5.08 -8.89 -10.60
C TRP A 138 -5.85 -7.75 -11.25
N THR A 139 -6.91 -8.07 -11.99
CA THR A 139 -7.75 -7.06 -12.66
C THR A 139 -8.40 -6.16 -11.62
N LYS A 140 -9.05 -6.72 -10.59
CA LYS A 140 -9.67 -5.92 -9.50
C LYS A 140 -8.65 -4.97 -8.86
N TRP A 141 -7.51 -5.49 -8.44
CA TRP A 141 -6.46 -4.68 -7.82
C TRP A 141 -5.99 -3.52 -8.71
N THR A 142 -5.64 -3.81 -9.96
CA THR A 142 -5.08 -2.81 -10.88
C THR A 142 -6.10 -1.79 -11.40
N THR A 143 -7.40 -2.08 -11.31
CA THR A 143 -8.46 -1.14 -11.72
C THR A 143 -9.10 -0.38 -10.55
N SER A 144 -9.06 -0.93 -9.33
CA SER A 144 -9.76 -0.35 -8.17
C SER A 144 -8.86 0.48 -7.27
N ILE A 145 -7.54 0.27 -7.28
CA ILE A 145 -6.59 1.05 -6.45
C ILE A 145 -5.81 2.02 -7.32
N LYS A 146 -5.65 3.26 -6.83
CA LYS A 146 -4.78 4.26 -7.44
C LYS A 146 -3.35 4.10 -6.92
N ALA A 147 -2.46 3.56 -7.75
CA ALA A 147 -1.02 3.50 -7.51
C ALA A 147 -0.26 3.66 -8.83
N LYS A 148 1.05 3.96 -8.78
CA LYS A 148 1.86 4.13 -9.99
C LYS A 148 2.17 2.80 -10.65
N LYS A 149 2.54 1.79 -9.86
CA LYS A 149 2.86 0.45 -10.35
C LYS A 149 2.37 -0.66 -9.43
N PHE A 150 1.96 -1.76 -10.03
CA PHE A 150 1.55 -3.00 -9.37
C PHE A 150 2.52 -4.12 -9.69
N PHE A 151 2.85 -4.92 -8.69
CA PHE A 151 3.78 -6.04 -8.79
C PHE A 151 3.08 -7.33 -8.42
N VAL A 152 3.45 -8.42 -9.09
CA VAL A 152 3.01 -9.77 -8.74
C VAL A 152 3.96 -10.32 -7.67
N GLY A 153 3.49 -10.48 -6.43
CA GLY A 153 4.24 -11.09 -5.34
C GLY A 153 4.15 -12.61 -5.37
N LEU A 154 5.29 -13.29 -5.37
CA LEU A 154 5.40 -14.74 -5.47
C LEU A 154 6.44 -15.29 -4.48
N PRO A 155 6.26 -16.53 -3.98
CA PRO A 155 7.29 -17.23 -3.25
C PRO A 155 8.45 -17.60 -4.18
N ALA A 156 9.70 -17.39 -3.75
CA ALA A 156 10.90 -17.72 -4.53
C ALA A 156 11.25 -19.22 -4.47
N SER A 157 10.59 -20.00 -3.61
CA SER A 157 10.70 -21.46 -3.57
C SER A 157 9.38 -22.10 -3.14
N PRO A 158 9.18 -23.41 -3.41
CA PRO A 158 8.00 -24.14 -2.94
C PRO A 158 7.84 -24.13 -1.41
N SER A 159 8.93 -24.02 -0.65
CA SER A 159 8.92 -24.04 0.81
C SER A 159 8.83 -22.66 1.45
N ALA A 160 8.91 -21.58 0.67
CA ALA A 160 8.86 -20.21 1.18
C ALA A 160 7.45 -19.78 1.60
N ALA A 161 6.41 -20.49 1.14
CA ALA A 161 5.02 -20.22 1.50
C ALA A 161 4.26 -21.55 1.64
N GLY A 162 3.10 -21.51 2.29
CA GLY A 162 2.21 -22.68 2.41
C GLY A 162 1.56 -23.08 1.08
N SER A 163 1.33 -22.11 0.19
CA SER A 163 0.77 -22.34 -1.16
C SER A 163 1.17 -21.22 -2.13
N GLY A 164 0.83 -21.36 -3.42
CA GLY A 164 0.99 -20.29 -4.41
C GLY A 164 2.37 -20.14 -5.05
N TYR A 165 3.29 -21.09 -4.86
CA TYR A 165 4.51 -21.15 -5.65
C TYR A 165 4.19 -21.39 -7.13
N VAL A 166 4.74 -20.55 -8.01
CA VAL A 166 4.56 -20.65 -9.47
C VAL A 166 5.88 -21.06 -10.08
N GLN A 167 5.92 -22.09 -10.93
CA GLN A 167 7.17 -22.45 -11.61
C GLN A 167 7.60 -21.33 -12.57
N PRO A 168 8.91 -21.09 -12.77
CA PRO A 168 9.38 -20.06 -13.70
C PRO A 168 8.83 -20.21 -15.13
N SER A 169 8.60 -21.44 -15.61
CA SER A 169 7.96 -21.71 -16.89
C SER A 169 6.50 -21.22 -16.94
N ASP A 170 5.73 -21.48 -15.89
CA ASP A 170 4.32 -21.09 -15.78
C ASP A 170 4.17 -19.58 -15.58
N LEU A 171 5.10 -18.96 -14.86
CA LEU A 171 5.18 -17.50 -14.75
C LEU A 171 5.37 -16.88 -16.14
N LYS A 172 6.31 -17.41 -16.94
CA LYS A 172 6.62 -16.89 -18.28
C LYS A 172 5.50 -17.13 -19.29
N SER A 173 4.86 -18.29 -19.26
CA SER A 173 3.86 -18.68 -20.27
C SER A 173 2.43 -18.25 -19.90
N GLY A 174 2.13 -18.13 -18.60
CA GLY A 174 0.78 -17.92 -18.11
C GLY A 174 0.56 -16.57 -17.41
N VAL A 175 1.42 -16.21 -16.46
CA VAL A 175 1.25 -15.01 -15.62
C VAL A 175 1.69 -13.75 -16.38
N LEU A 176 2.94 -13.69 -16.83
CA LEU A 176 3.54 -12.50 -17.44
C LEU A 176 2.77 -12.00 -18.68
N PRO A 177 2.35 -12.86 -19.63
CA PRO A 177 1.60 -12.39 -20.80
C PRO A 177 0.26 -11.74 -20.44
N PHE A 178 -0.34 -12.12 -19.31
CA PHE A 178 -1.59 -11.53 -18.84
C PHE A 178 -1.35 -10.18 -18.17
N VAL A 179 -0.44 -10.13 -17.17
CA VAL A 179 -0.24 -8.93 -16.34
C VAL A 179 0.45 -7.78 -17.08
N LYS A 180 1.32 -8.09 -18.05
CA LYS A 180 1.99 -7.08 -18.88
C LYS A 180 1.05 -6.27 -19.77
N ARG A 181 -0.20 -6.68 -19.92
CA ARG A 181 -1.23 -5.91 -20.63
C ARG A 181 -1.74 -4.71 -19.84
N SER A 182 -1.56 -4.72 -18.51
CA SER A 182 -1.85 -3.59 -17.66
C SER A 182 -0.70 -2.57 -17.75
N SER A 183 -0.98 -1.33 -18.16
CA SER A 183 0.04 -0.26 -18.30
C SER A 183 0.74 0.11 -16.98
N ASN A 184 0.08 -0.18 -15.86
CA ASN A 184 0.58 -0.03 -14.50
C ASN A 184 1.30 -1.29 -13.98
N TYR A 185 1.57 -2.31 -14.80
CA TYR A 185 2.49 -3.39 -14.42
C TYR A 185 3.89 -2.84 -14.11
N GLY A 186 4.43 -3.23 -12.96
CA GLY A 186 5.72 -2.80 -12.43
C GLY A 186 6.79 -3.88 -12.38
N GLY A 187 6.39 -5.15 -12.28
CA GLY A 187 7.34 -6.27 -12.16
C GLY A 187 6.82 -7.41 -11.28
N VAL A 188 7.77 -8.14 -10.71
CA VAL A 188 7.54 -9.26 -9.79
C VAL A 188 8.23 -8.94 -8.46
N MET A 189 7.56 -9.23 -7.35
CA MET A 189 8.12 -9.24 -5.99
C MET A 189 8.37 -10.68 -5.58
N LEU A 190 9.50 -10.96 -4.94
CA LEU A 190 9.87 -12.31 -4.51
C LEU A 190 9.97 -12.38 -2.98
N TYR A 191 9.19 -13.27 -2.38
CA TYR A 191 9.34 -13.69 -0.99
C TYR A 191 10.13 -15.01 -0.95
N ASP A 192 11.40 -15.05 -0.58
CA ASP A 192 12.26 -13.94 -0.17
C ASP A 192 13.66 -14.10 -0.78
N ARG A 193 14.62 -13.26 -0.35
CA ARG A 193 16.01 -13.37 -0.82
C ARG A 193 16.66 -14.70 -0.44
N TYR A 194 16.38 -15.22 0.76
CA TYR A 194 16.99 -16.46 1.24
C TYR A 194 16.57 -17.66 0.38
N ALA A 195 15.29 -17.75 0.04
CA ALA A 195 14.76 -18.75 -0.87
C ALA A 195 15.29 -18.56 -2.31
N ASP A 196 15.33 -17.31 -2.80
CA ASP A 196 15.88 -17.00 -4.13
C ASP A 196 17.36 -17.38 -4.27
N GLU A 197 18.17 -17.26 -3.21
CA GLU A 197 19.57 -17.69 -3.24
C GLU A 197 19.72 -19.19 -3.45
N GLN A 198 18.76 -19.99 -2.97
CA GLN A 198 18.79 -21.44 -3.08
C GLN A 198 18.26 -21.92 -4.43
N THR A 199 17.18 -21.31 -4.94
CA THR A 199 16.50 -21.75 -6.17
C THR A 199 16.93 -20.99 -7.42
N LYS A 200 17.61 -19.84 -7.24
CA LYS A 200 17.94 -18.88 -8.29
C LYS A 200 16.71 -18.45 -9.10
N TYR A 201 15.54 -18.36 -8.46
CA TYR A 201 14.27 -18.06 -9.12
C TYR A 201 14.36 -16.77 -9.96
N SER A 202 14.90 -15.70 -9.38
CA SER A 202 15.09 -14.41 -10.04
C SER A 202 15.94 -14.53 -11.30
N SER A 203 17.02 -15.32 -11.26
CA SER A 203 17.91 -15.54 -12.40
C SER A 203 17.20 -16.26 -13.56
N GLN A 204 16.24 -17.14 -13.24
CA GLN A 204 15.45 -17.84 -14.24
C GLN A 204 14.44 -16.92 -14.93
N ILE A 205 13.96 -15.86 -14.27
CA ILE A 205 12.86 -15.02 -14.78
C ILE A 205 13.31 -13.63 -15.27
N LYS A 206 14.53 -13.19 -14.91
CA LYS A 206 15.02 -11.81 -15.14
C LYS A 206 14.93 -11.35 -16.60
N GLY A 207 15.18 -12.23 -17.57
CA GLY A 207 15.08 -11.89 -18.99
C GLY A 207 13.64 -11.77 -19.52
N SER A 208 12.64 -12.11 -18.71
CA SER A 208 11.23 -12.12 -19.09
C SER A 208 10.40 -11.07 -18.36
N VAL A 209 10.85 -10.56 -17.21
CA VAL A 209 10.17 -9.51 -16.42
C VAL A 209 10.35 -8.15 -17.07
#